data_AF-A0AAN6S2E3-F1
#
_entry.id   AF-A0AAN6S2E3-F1
#
_cell.length_a   1.000
_cell.length_b   1.000
_cell.length_c   1.000
_cell.angle_alpha   90.00
_cell.angle_beta   90.00
_cell.angle_gamma   90.00
#
_symmetry.space_group_name_H-M   'P 1'
#
loop_
_entity.id
_entity.type
_entity.pdbx_description
1 polymer ?
#
loop_
_entity_poly.entity_id
_entity_poly.type
_entity_poly.pdbx_seq_one_letter_code
_entity_poly.pdbx_strand_id
1 'polypeptide(L)'
;RPFKCVFDFAGCTSVFASKNEWKRHVTFQHLVLHYWVCQDGGCAEQSNSDAHLPRGKIHRTGLGASTLLTPSHTTPTSASGSTGLPNGSIFNRKDLYTQHLRRMHTPPNIKKSYKAAKEAGTTPANSASGGGGGGGIPEWEERIKKLQQRAEIERCKLPEYMTCPAANCDQEFTGTEAWDQRMEHVARHLDRAANNKSSEAEVVNFGGEDDSTLVEWASHPDVTVIQKRGGGGVTGEWELNNPLEKRGGTHTGNSTHAQHMRAGEHQGEMVIMHNTHLPKEKMTEKIKTRLLW
;
A
#
# COMPACT_ATOMS: atom_id res chain seq x y z
N ARG A 1 14.88 -17.19 -12.46
CA ARG A 1 13.97 -16.17 -11.88
C ARG A 1 14.09 -14.91 -12.73
N PRO A 2 13.44 -14.89 -13.89
CA PRO A 2 13.73 -13.89 -14.93
C PRO A 2 13.17 -12.50 -14.62
N PHE A 3 12.22 -12.42 -13.69
CA PHE A 3 11.56 -11.19 -13.34
C PHE A 3 12.34 -10.47 -12.23
N LYS A 4 13.25 -9.57 -12.60
CA LYS A 4 13.86 -8.60 -11.66
C LYS A 4 12.86 -7.50 -11.30
N CYS A 5 12.93 -6.99 -10.08
CA CYS A 5 12.08 -5.88 -9.65
C CYS A 5 12.24 -4.67 -10.59
N VAL A 6 11.13 -3.97 -10.86
CA VAL A 6 11.13 -2.74 -11.67
C VAL A 6 11.98 -1.63 -11.02
N PHE A 7 12.12 -1.66 -9.70
CA PHE A 7 12.93 -0.71 -8.94
C PHE A 7 14.28 -1.30 -8.49
N ASP A 8 14.81 -2.29 -9.23
CA ASP A 8 16.15 -2.85 -8.97
C ASP A 8 17.25 -1.78 -9.06
N PHE A 9 17.13 -0.85 -10.02
CA PHE A 9 18.04 0.30 -10.17
C PHE A 9 18.02 1.27 -8.98
N ALA A 10 16.99 1.22 -8.13
CA ALA A 10 16.83 2.04 -6.93
C ALA A 10 17.06 1.24 -5.63
N GLY A 11 17.59 0.01 -5.74
CA GLY A 11 18.04 -0.79 -4.59
C GLY A 11 17.18 -2.00 -4.23
N CYS A 12 16.08 -2.28 -4.94
CA CYS A 12 15.31 -3.51 -4.69
C CYS A 12 15.85 -4.71 -5.47
N THR A 13 16.66 -5.54 -4.82
CA THR A 13 17.29 -6.73 -5.43
C THR A 13 16.35 -7.96 -5.56
N SER A 14 15.04 -7.76 -5.47
CA SER A 14 14.09 -8.89 -5.48
C SER A 14 13.91 -9.47 -6.89
N VAL A 15 13.94 -10.80 -6.98
CA VAL A 15 13.79 -11.55 -8.24
C VAL A 15 12.75 -12.67 -8.10
N PHE A 16 11.94 -12.88 -9.13
CA PHE A 16 10.78 -13.76 -9.09
C PHE A 16 10.81 -14.83 -10.19
N ALA A 17 10.19 -15.98 -9.90
CA ALA A 17 10.04 -17.06 -10.87
C ALA A 17 8.83 -16.84 -11.79
N SER A 18 7.81 -16.13 -11.31
CA SER A 18 6.57 -15.89 -12.05
C SER A 18 6.21 -14.41 -12.18
N LYS A 19 5.57 -14.07 -13.30
CA LYS A 19 5.01 -12.74 -13.58
C LYS A 19 4.06 -12.27 -12.47
N ASN A 20 3.22 -13.16 -11.94
CA ASN A 20 2.20 -12.79 -10.95
C ASN A 20 2.82 -12.38 -9.61
N GLU A 21 3.88 -13.07 -9.16
CA GLU A 21 4.62 -12.71 -7.95
C GLU A 21 5.37 -11.39 -8.14
N TRP A 22 5.97 -11.19 -9.32
CA TRP A 22 6.67 -9.96 -9.67
C TRP A 22 5.74 -8.74 -9.64
N LYS A 23 4.60 -8.76 -10.34
CA LYS A 23 3.64 -7.65 -10.29
C LYS A 23 3.14 -7.40 -8.87
N ARG A 24 2.78 -8.47 -8.15
CA ARG A 24 2.30 -8.39 -6.77
C ARG A 24 3.33 -7.73 -5.85
N HIS A 25 4.60 -8.09 -6.00
CA HIS A 25 5.69 -7.47 -5.26
C HIS A 25 5.77 -5.97 -5.53
N VAL A 26 5.78 -5.56 -6.81
CA VAL A 26 5.88 -4.13 -7.17
C VAL A 26 4.71 -3.34 -6.58
N THR A 27 3.48 -3.81 -6.76
CA THR A 27 2.28 -3.15 -6.23
C THR A 27 2.29 -3.03 -4.71
N PHE A 28 2.62 -4.10 -3.98
CA PHE A 28 2.49 -4.11 -2.51
C PHE A 28 3.71 -3.65 -1.74
N GLN A 29 4.92 -3.70 -2.32
CA GLN A 29 6.13 -3.26 -1.63
C GLN A 29 6.48 -1.82 -1.97
N HIS A 30 6.32 -1.42 -3.23
CA HIS A 30 6.84 -0.14 -3.72
C HIS A 30 5.72 0.87 -4.01
N LEU A 31 4.62 0.41 -4.60
CA LEU A 31 3.57 1.36 -5.01
C LEU A 31 2.58 1.71 -3.92
N VAL A 32 2.20 0.76 -3.06
CA VAL A 32 1.28 0.92 -1.92
C VAL A 32 0.23 2.02 -2.19
N LEU A 33 -0.60 1.81 -3.23
CA LEU A 33 -1.44 2.87 -3.79
C LEU A 33 -2.45 3.44 -2.80
N HIS A 34 -2.83 2.64 -1.80
CA HIS A 34 -3.76 3.04 -0.74
C HIS A 34 -3.21 2.64 0.62
N TYR A 35 -3.48 3.49 1.60
CA TYR A 35 -3.25 3.21 3.02
C TYR A 35 -4.42 3.73 3.85
N TRP A 36 -4.51 3.28 5.10
CA TRP A 36 -5.59 3.65 6.01
C TRP A 36 -5.04 4.35 7.24
N VAL A 37 -5.70 5.42 7.68
CA VAL A 37 -5.29 6.19 8.87
C VAL A 37 -6.41 6.20 9.89
N CYS A 38 -6.13 5.66 11.08
CA CYS A 38 -7.04 5.80 12.21
C CYS A 38 -6.74 7.09 12.99
N GLN A 39 -7.73 7.97 13.06
CA GLN A 39 -7.70 9.21 13.85
C GLN A 39 -8.76 9.21 14.96
N ASP A 40 -9.32 8.04 15.31
CA ASP A 40 -10.37 7.96 16.31
C ASP A 40 -9.77 7.91 17.73
N GLY A 41 -10.27 8.76 18.63
CA GLY A 41 -9.84 8.78 20.03
C GLY A 41 -8.33 8.94 20.19
N GLY A 42 -7.71 8.11 21.04
CA GLY A 42 -6.28 8.16 21.31
C GLY A 42 -5.37 7.81 20.11
N CYS A 43 -5.92 7.38 18.97
CA CYS A 43 -5.13 7.18 17.76
C CYS A 43 -4.68 8.52 17.15
N ALA A 44 -5.49 9.58 17.26
CA ALA A 44 -5.17 10.91 16.74
C ALA A 44 -3.92 11.53 17.38
N GLU A 45 -3.57 11.11 18.59
CA GLU A 45 -2.42 11.61 19.35
C GLU A 45 -1.08 11.04 18.86
N GLN A 46 -1.10 10.03 17.98
CA GLN A 46 0.12 9.47 17.40
C GLN A 46 0.67 10.40 16.32
N SER A 47 1.72 11.16 16.68
CA SER A 47 2.39 12.02 15.71
C SER A 47 3.25 11.21 14.74
N ASN A 48 3.06 11.44 13.43
CA ASN A 48 3.92 10.89 12.39
C ASN A 48 4.83 11.95 11.74
N SER A 49 4.95 13.13 12.37
CA SER A 49 5.93 14.13 11.95
C SER A 49 7.34 13.57 12.13
N ASP A 50 8.15 13.75 11.09
CA ASP A 50 9.52 13.26 10.94
C ASP A 50 10.31 13.35 12.25
N ALA A 51 10.96 12.26 12.63
CA ALA A 51 11.59 12.06 13.94
C ALA A 51 12.90 12.84 14.10
N HIS A 52 12.90 14.12 13.74
CA HIS A 52 14.07 14.98 13.75
C HIS A 52 14.01 16.08 14.82
N LEU A 53 13.52 15.77 16.02
CA LEU A 53 13.88 16.53 17.22
C LEU A 53 14.06 15.57 18.41
N PRO A 54 15.22 15.59 19.11
CA PRO A 54 15.40 14.77 20.30
C PRO A 54 14.40 15.24 21.36
N ARG A 55 13.62 14.27 21.85
CA ARG A 55 12.65 14.44 22.93
C ARG A 55 13.37 14.87 24.21
N GLY A 56 13.58 16.17 24.37
CA GLY A 56 14.02 16.76 25.63
C GLY A 56 12.99 16.41 26.70
N LYS A 57 13.41 15.67 27.73
CA LYS A 57 12.64 15.50 28.96
C LYS A 57 12.43 16.88 29.58
N ILE A 58 11.25 17.46 29.42
CA ILE A 58 10.87 18.64 30.21
C ILE A 58 10.51 18.13 31.60
N HIS A 59 11.43 18.29 32.54
CA HIS A 59 11.13 18.24 33.97
C HIS A 59 10.19 19.41 34.31
N ARG A 60 9.06 19.09 34.95
CA ARG A 60 8.19 20.08 35.59
C ARG A 60 8.95 20.72 36.75
N THR A 61 9.33 21.98 36.60
CA THR A 61 9.47 22.89 37.73
C THR A 61 8.61 24.10 37.42
N GLY A 62 7.69 24.41 38.34
CA GLY A 62 6.82 25.57 38.24
C GLY A 62 7.59 26.84 38.54
N LEU A 63 7.10 27.95 38.00
CA LEU A 63 6.83 29.23 38.67
C LEU A 63 6.22 30.16 37.61
N GLY A 64 5.18 30.88 38.00
CA GLY A 64 4.29 31.59 37.10
C GLY A 64 4.80 32.95 36.61
N ALA A 65 4.13 33.46 35.59
CA ALA A 65 3.83 34.88 35.44
C ALA A 65 2.67 35.02 34.45
N SER A 66 1.60 35.65 34.90
CA SER A 66 0.47 36.08 34.09
C SER A 66 0.88 37.20 33.14
N THR A 67 0.52 37.10 31.86
CA THR A 67 0.26 38.30 31.06
C THR A 67 -0.83 37.99 30.03
N LEU A 68 -1.90 38.78 30.10
CA LEU A 68 -3.07 38.75 29.22
C LEU A 68 -2.72 39.42 27.88
N LEU A 69 -3.01 38.80 26.73
CA LEU A 69 -3.27 39.49 25.46
C LEU A 69 -4.18 38.67 24.51
N THR A 70 -5.39 39.19 24.30
CA THR A 70 -6.26 39.28 23.09
C THR A 70 -6.49 38.11 22.13
N PRO A 71 -7.75 37.82 21.73
CA PRO A 71 -8.08 36.85 20.69
C PRO A 71 -8.05 37.48 19.29
N SER A 72 -7.16 37.01 18.42
CA SER A 72 -7.22 37.32 16.98
C SER A 72 -7.77 36.11 16.25
N HIS A 73 -8.92 36.30 15.61
CA HIS A 73 -9.48 35.36 14.65
C HIS A 73 -8.55 35.24 13.45
N THR A 74 -7.82 34.13 13.35
CA THR A 74 -7.15 33.74 12.11
C THR A 74 -7.82 32.50 11.57
N THR A 75 -8.45 32.69 10.41
CA THR A 75 -8.89 31.68 9.45
C THR A 75 -7.82 30.60 9.24
N PRO A 76 -8.18 29.31 9.05
CA PRO A 76 -7.22 28.31 8.61
C PRO A 76 -6.93 28.55 7.12
N THR A 77 -5.97 29.42 6.84
CA THR A 77 -5.33 29.56 5.53
C THR A 77 -4.45 28.33 5.30
N SER A 78 -4.62 27.73 4.13
CA SER A 78 -3.83 26.64 3.55
C SER A 78 -2.34 26.68 3.91
N ALA A 79 -1.87 25.65 4.61
CA ALA A 79 -0.44 25.37 4.77
C ALA A 79 -0.02 24.31 3.75
N SER A 80 0.43 24.79 2.60
CA SER A 80 1.35 24.06 1.73
C SER A 80 2.73 24.05 2.42
N GLY A 81 3.37 22.88 2.51
CA GLY A 81 4.78 22.76 2.88
C GLY A 81 5.12 22.05 4.19
N SER A 82 4.66 20.82 4.41
CA SER A 82 5.46 19.82 5.15
C SER A 82 5.14 18.42 4.66
N THR A 83 6.16 17.75 4.11
CA THR A 83 6.20 16.37 3.61
C THR A 83 6.10 15.36 4.76
N GLY A 84 5.01 15.42 5.53
CA GLY A 84 4.78 14.56 6.71
C GLY A 84 3.55 13.70 6.53
N LEU A 85 3.62 12.43 6.95
CA LEU A 85 2.46 11.57 7.06
C LEU A 85 1.45 12.15 8.08
N PRO A 86 0.14 11.99 7.86
CA PRO A 86 -0.88 12.48 8.79
C PRO A 86 -0.74 11.80 10.15
N ASN A 87 -1.05 12.54 11.22
CA ASN A 87 -1.13 11.97 12.56
C ASN A 87 -2.22 10.89 12.61
N GLY A 88 -1.98 9.83 13.38
CA GLY A 88 -2.84 8.66 13.43
C GLY A 88 -2.08 7.35 13.41
N SER A 89 -2.79 6.25 13.69
CA SER A 89 -2.27 4.91 13.39
C SER A 89 -2.40 4.62 11.91
N ILE A 90 -1.27 4.42 11.22
CA ILE A 90 -1.19 4.20 9.76
C ILE A 90 -1.09 2.70 9.46
N PHE A 91 -1.84 2.25 8.45
CA PHE A 91 -1.87 0.86 8.00
C PHE A 91 -1.77 0.82 6.48
N ASN A 92 -0.81 0.07 5.93
CA ASN A 92 -0.68 -0.15 4.49
C ASN A 92 -1.72 -1.14 3.91
N ARG A 93 -2.56 -1.73 4.76
CA ARG A 93 -3.57 -2.73 4.36
C ARG A 93 -4.88 -2.59 5.12
N LYS A 94 -5.99 -2.74 4.39
CA LYS A 94 -7.36 -2.66 4.89
C LYS A 94 -7.68 -3.67 6.00
N ASP A 95 -7.19 -4.90 5.89
CA ASP A 95 -7.44 -5.94 6.88
C ASP A 95 -6.76 -5.63 8.22
N LEU A 96 -5.55 -5.08 8.19
CA LEU A 96 -4.84 -4.63 9.39
C LEU A 96 -5.60 -3.47 10.08
N TYR A 97 -6.07 -2.49 9.30
CA TYR A 97 -6.92 -1.42 9.81
C TYR A 97 -8.24 -1.96 10.39
N THR A 98 -8.85 -2.95 9.74
CA THR A 98 -10.09 -3.58 10.21
C THR A 98 -9.88 -4.30 11.53
N GLN A 99 -8.79 -5.05 11.66
CA GLN A 99 -8.41 -5.69 12.91
C GLN A 99 -8.16 -4.66 14.02
N HIS A 100 -7.52 -3.54 13.69
CA HIS A 100 -7.32 -2.43 14.61
C HIS A 100 -8.65 -1.87 15.12
N LEU A 101 -9.61 -1.57 14.23
CA LEU A 101 -10.96 -1.12 14.62
C LEU A 101 -11.65 -2.11 15.57
N ARG A 102 -11.56 -3.41 15.26
CA ARG A 102 -12.16 -4.46 16.09
C ARG A 102 -11.52 -4.58 17.48
N ARG A 103 -10.23 -4.29 17.62
CA ARG A 103 -9.50 -4.40 18.89
C ARG A 103 -9.61 -3.14 19.74
N MET A 104 -9.50 -1.97 19.11
CA MET A 104 -9.35 -0.68 19.80
C MET A 104 -10.63 0.15 19.82
N HIS A 105 -11.53 -0.03 18.84
CA HIS A 105 -12.69 0.85 18.65
C HIS A 105 -14.05 0.13 18.76
N THR A 106 -14.07 -1.17 19.06
CA THR A 106 -15.33 -1.91 19.28
C THR A 106 -16.03 -1.41 20.54
N PRO A 107 -17.29 -0.92 20.43
CA PRO A 107 -18.06 -0.48 21.59
C PRO A 107 -18.30 -1.60 22.62
N PRO A 108 -18.42 -1.29 23.92
CA PRO A 108 -18.59 -2.30 24.96
C PRO A 108 -19.81 -3.21 24.77
N ASN A 109 -20.94 -2.66 24.29
CA ASN A 109 -22.16 -3.43 24.01
C ASN A 109 -21.92 -4.47 22.90
N ILE A 110 -21.24 -4.07 21.82
CA ILE A 110 -20.88 -4.97 20.72
C ILE A 110 -19.90 -6.05 21.18
N LYS A 111 -18.92 -5.69 22.01
CA LYS A 111 -17.94 -6.65 22.55
C LYS A 111 -18.61 -7.72 23.40
N LYS A 112 -19.65 -7.34 24.17
CA LYS A 112 -20.49 -8.30 24.91
C LYS A 112 -21.27 -9.20 23.96
N SER A 113 -21.88 -8.65 22.91
CA SER A 113 -22.62 -9.43 21.90
C SER A 113 -21.73 -10.47 21.19
N TYR A 114 -20.49 -10.13 20.82
CA TYR A 114 -19.56 -11.12 20.24
C TYR A 114 -19.20 -12.25 21.21
N LYS A 115 -19.03 -11.95 22.51
CA LYS A 115 -18.77 -12.99 23.52
C LYS A 115 -19.96 -13.91 23.70
N ALA A 116 -21.17 -13.34 23.82
CA ALA A 116 -22.40 -14.10 23.93
C ALA A 116 -22.65 -15.01 22.71
N ALA A 117 -22.43 -14.52 21.49
CA ALA A 117 -22.56 -15.33 20.28
C ALA A 117 -21.55 -16.51 20.27
N LYS A 118 -20.31 -16.26 20.70
CA LYS A 118 -19.27 -17.30 20.82
C LYS A 118 -19.64 -18.37 21.84
N GLU A 119 -20.15 -17.97 23.01
CA GLU A 119 -20.60 -18.89 24.06
C GLU A 119 -21.83 -19.69 23.64
N ALA A 120 -22.73 -19.09 22.85
CA ALA A 120 -23.89 -19.76 22.27
C ALA A 120 -23.56 -20.63 21.04
N GLY A 121 -22.31 -20.69 20.58
CA GLY A 121 -21.91 -21.44 19.38
C GLY A 121 -22.55 -20.92 18.09
N THR A 122 -23.06 -19.69 18.08
CA THR A 122 -23.76 -19.10 16.93
C THR A 122 -22.88 -18.10 16.20
N THR A 123 -23.09 -17.97 14.88
CA THR A 123 -22.36 -16.98 14.09
C THR A 123 -22.83 -15.57 14.46
N PRO A 124 -21.90 -14.60 14.64
CA PRO A 124 -22.24 -13.22 15.01
C PRO A 124 -23.21 -12.51 14.04
N ALA A 125 -23.31 -13.01 12.80
CA ALA A 125 -24.19 -12.50 11.76
C ALA A 125 -25.68 -12.76 12.02
N ASN A 126 -26.03 -13.77 12.82
CA ASN A 126 -27.43 -14.19 13.04
C ASN A 126 -28.06 -13.57 14.30
N SER A 127 -27.30 -12.83 15.12
CA SER A 127 -27.83 -12.17 16.31
C SER A 127 -28.55 -10.87 15.93
N ALA A 128 -29.79 -10.99 15.45
CA ALA A 128 -30.67 -9.85 15.17
C ALA A 128 -31.17 -9.19 16.48
N SER A 129 -30.98 -7.87 16.54
CA SER A 129 -31.72 -6.84 17.28
C SER A 129 -32.52 -7.27 18.52
N GLY A 130 -31.89 -7.21 19.70
CA GLY A 130 -32.61 -6.89 20.93
C GLY A 130 -32.93 -5.39 20.91
N GLY A 131 -34.21 -5.02 20.88
CA GLY A 131 -34.68 -3.64 20.81
C GLY A 131 -34.13 -2.80 21.96
N GLY A 132 -33.20 -1.90 21.66
CA GLY A 132 -32.61 -1.02 22.67
C GLY A 132 -31.45 -0.20 22.12
N GLY A 133 -31.76 0.81 21.29
CA GLY A 133 -31.02 2.06 21.05
C GLY A 133 -29.53 2.07 20.67
N GLY A 134 -28.79 0.97 20.83
CA GLY A 134 -27.38 0.84 20.51
C GLY A 134 -27.20 -0.36 19.61
N GLY A 135 -26.93 -0.09 18.34
CA GLY A 135 -26.87 -1.06 17.25
C GLY A 135 -26.22 -2.40 17.55
N GLY A 136 -26.72 -3.44 16.89
CA GLY A 136 -26.19 -4.80 16.99
C GLY A 136 -24.89 -5.01 16.21
N ILE A 137 -24.42 -6.27 16.17
CA ILE A 137 -23.21 -6.65 15.41
C ILE A 137 -23.30 -6.24 13.93
N PRO A 138 -24.43 -6.45 13.20
CA PRO A 138 -24.53 -6.04 11.80
C PRO A 138 -24.37 -4.53 11.57
N GLU A 139 -24.92 -3.70 12.48
CA GLU A 139 -24.79 -2.25 12.40
C GLU A 139 -23.35 -1.79 12.67
N TRP A 140 -22.66 -2.46 13.60
CA TRP A 140 -21.23 -2.23 13.81
C TRP A 140 -20.37 -2.63 12.61
N GLU A 141 -20.69 -3.74 11.94
CA GLU A 141 -20.02 -4.13 10.69
C GLU A 141 -20.23 -3.08 9.58
N GLU A 142 -21.44 -2.54 9.45
CA GLU A 142 -21.71 -1.44 8.52
C GLU A 142 -20.93 -0.17 8.89
N ARG A 143 -20.86 0.14 10.19
CA ARG A 143 -20.03 1.24 10.69
C ARG A 143 -18.56 1.02 10.33
N ILE A 144 -18.00 -0.18 10.55
CA ILE A 144 -16.62 -0.51 10.14
C ILE A 144 -16.40 -0.22 8.65
N LYS A 145 -17.35 -0.57 7.76
CA LYS A 145 -17.23 -0.26 6.32
C LYS A 145 -17.15 1.25 6.07
N LYS A 146 -17.97 2.05 6.76
CA LYS A 146 -17.90 3.52 6.69
C LYS A 146 -16.57 4.04 7.24
N LEU A 147 -16.07 3.45 8.33
CA LEU A 147 -14.77 3.81 8.90
C LEU A 147 -13.59 3.43 7.99
N GLN A 148 -13.70 2.36 7.20
CA GLN A 148 -12.71 1.99 6.18
C GLN A 148 -12.68 3.00 5.04
N GLN A 149 -13.86 3.39 4.52
CA GLN A 149 -13.96 4.33 3.40
C GLN A 149 -13.42 5.72 3.76
N ARG A 150 -13.76 6.25 4.95
CA ARG A 150 -13.27 7.58 5.37
C ARG A 150 -11.77 7.62 5.66
N ALA A 151 -11.19 6.48 6.06
CA ALA A 151 -9.81 6.40 6.51
C ALA A 151 -8.85 6.06 5.36
N GLU A 152 -9.38 5.65 4.21
CA GLU A 152 -8.61 5.33 3.03
C GLU A 152 -8.02 6.61 2.44
N ILE A 153 -6.71 6.62 2.28
CA ILE A 153 -5.95 7.68 1.63
C ILE A 153 -5.26 7.07 0.42
N GLU A 154 -5.47 7.69 -0.73
CA GLU A 154 -4.72 7.39 -1.94
C GLU A 154 -3.30 7.98 -1.80
N ARG A 155 -2.29 7.13 -1.90
CA ARG A 155 -0.88 7.52 -1.74
C ARG A 155 -0.37 8.28 -2.96
N CYS A 156 -0.65 7.76 -4.15
CA CYS A 156 -0.23 8.35 -5.42
C CYS A 156 -1.08 7.83 -6.58
N LYS A 157 -1.06 8.56 -7.70
CA LYS A 157 -1.66 8.12 -8.97
C LYS A 157 -0.66 7.27 -9.76
N LEU A 158 -1.18 6.26 -10.46
CA LEU A 158 -0.42 5.52 -11.46
C LEU A 158 -0.14 6.43 -12.69
N PRO A 159 0.94 6.17 -13.45
CA PRO A 159 1.25 6.96 -14.63
C PRO A 159 0.22 6.71 -15.72
N GLU A 160 -0.16 7.77 -16.43
CA GLU A 160 -1.05 7.72 -17.59
C GLU A 160 -0.28 7.64 -18.93
N TYR A 161 1.05 7.77 -18.89
CA TYR A 161 1.92 7.57 -20.05
C TYR A 161 3.21 6.88 -19.62
N MET A 162 3.62 5.86 -20.38
CA MET A 162 4.90 5.18 -20.18
C MET A 162 5.43 4.62 -21.50
N THR A 163 6.75 4.42 -21.57
CA THR A 163 7.44 3.75 -22.67
C THR A 163 8.00 2.38 -22.23
N CYS A 164 8.30 1.52 -23.22
CA CYS A 164 8.95 0.24 -22.97
C CYS A 164 10.47 0.42 -22.75
N PRO A 165 11.05 -0.16 -21.67
CA PRO A 165 12.48 -0.08 -21.38
C PRO A 165 13.34 -1.15 -22.08
N ALA A 166 12.78 -1.92 -23.00
CA ALA A 166 13.51 -2.96 -23.71
C ALA A 166 14.28 -2.34 -24.88
N ALA A 167 15.56 -2.69 -25.03
CA ALA A 167 16.34 -2.25 -26.18
C ALA A 167 15.65 -2.64 -27.50
N ASN A 168 15.51 -1.69 -28.41
CA ASN A 168 14.82 -1.84 -29.70
C ASN A 168 13.31 -2.12 -29.60
N CYS A 169 12.63 -1.61 -28.57
CA CYS A 169 11.18 -1.69 -28.44
C CYS A 169 10.54 -0.31 -28.28
N ASP A 170 9.89 0.19 -29.33
CA ASP A 170 9.26 1.51 -29.36
C ASP A 170 7.79 1.52 -28.88
N GLN A 171 7.42 0.56 -28.02
CA GLN A 171 6.04 0.47 -27.53
C GLN A 171 5.77 1.53 -26.48
N GLU A 172 4.65 2.23 -26.66
CA GLU A 172 4.16 3.26 -25.76
C GLU A 172 2.80 2.87 -25.20
N PHE A 173 2.51 3.32 -23.98
CA PHE A 173 1.28 3.01 -23.27
C PHE A 173 0.67 4.31 -22.79
N THR A 174 -0.62 4.51 -23.04
CA THR A 174 -1.35 5.74 -22.67
C THR A 174 -2.68 5.41 -21.98
N GLY A 175 -3.14 6.34 -21.14
CA GLY A 175 -4.40 6.25 -20.40
C GLY A 175 -4.27 5.55 -19.04
N THR A 176 -5.41 5.33 -18.39
CA THR A 176 -5.48 4.85 -17.00
C THR A 176 -4.92 3.44 -16.78
N GLU A 177 -4.75 2.66 -17.85
CA GLU A 177 -4.19 1.31 -17.81
C GLU A 177 -2.73 1.26 -18.29
N ALA A 178 -2.09 2.41 -18.56
CA ALA A 178 -0.73 2.46 -19.12
C ALA A 178 0.28 1.66 -18.30
N TRP A 179 0.22 1.77 -16.97
CA TRP A 179 1.05 0.98 -16.06
C TRP A 179 0.83 -0.53 -16.23
N ASP A 180 -0.41 -1.00 -16.19
CA ASP A 180 -0.71 -2.43 -16.24
C ASP A 180 -0.36 -3.03 -17.62
N GLN A 181 -0.64 -2.28 -18.69
CA GLN A 181 -0.30 -2.65 -20.06
C GLN A 181 1.22 -2.74 -20.23
N ARG A 182 1.97 -1.75 -19.74
CA ARG A 182 3.45 -1.78 -19.71
C ARG A 182 3.96 -2.99 -18.94
N MET A 183 3.45 -3.25 -17.74
CA MET A 183 3.90 -4.37 -16.91
C MET A 183 3.64 -5.72 -17.59
N GLU A 184 2.48 -5.89 -18.24
CA GLU A 184 2.19 -7.10 -19.02
C GLU A 184 3.09 -7.24 -20.24
N HIS A 185 3.37 -6.13 -20.93
CA HIS A 185 4.25 -6.11 -22.08
C HIS A 185 5.70 -6.46 -21.72
N VAL A 186 6.27 -5.78 -20.72
CA VAL A 186 7.66 -6.00 -20.26
C VAL A 186 7.87 -7.42 -19.73
N ALA A 187 6.85 -8.02 -19.10
CA ALA A 187 6.91 -9.42 -18.68
C ALA A 187 7.27 -10.36 -19.84
N ARG A 188 6.75 -10.09 -21.04
CA ARG A 188 7.02 -10.91 -22.24
C ARG A 188 8.48 -10.80 -22.67
N HIS A 189 9.09 -9.61 -22.57
CA HIS A 189 10.53 -9.43 -22.83
C HIS A 189 11.37 -10.21 -21.81
N LEU A 190 11.05 -10.10 -20.53
CA LEU A 190 11.75 -10.83 -19.48
C LEU A 190 11.64 -12.36 -19.65
N ASP A 191 10.48 -12.86 -20.02
CA ASP A 191 10.28 -14.30 -20.32
C ASP A 191 11.06 -14.74 -21.57
N ARG A 192 11.09 -13.94 -22.65
CA ARG A 192 11.85 -14.26 -23.86
C ARG A 192 13.35 -14.28 -23.60
N ALA A 193 13.87 -13.28 -22.90
CA ALA A 193 15.29 -13.19 -22.53
C ALA A 193 15.75 -14.39 -21.68
N ALA A 194 14.84 -15.00 -20.91
CA ALA A 194 15.12 -16.19 -20.11
C ALA A 194 15.14 -17.49 -20.91
N ASN A 195 14.33 -17.56 -21.97
CA ASN A 195 14.07 -18.79 -22.72
C ASN A 195 14.86 -18.88 -24.04
N ASN A 196 15.22 -17.74 -24.64
CA ASN A 196 15.96 -17.68 -25.91
C ASN A 196 17.42 -17.30 -25.67
N LYS A 197 18.37 -18.18 -26.04
CA LYS A 197 19.82 -17.86 -26.12
C LYS A 197 20.17 -17.03 -27.37
N SER A 198 19.28 -16.16 -27.85
CA SER A 198 19.62 -15.28 -28.96
C SER A 198 20.41 -14.10 -28.42
N SER A 199 21.71 -14.12 -28.70
CA SER A 199 22.63 -12.99 -28.55
C SER A 199 21.98 -11.69 -29.03
N GLU A 200 22.17 -10.62 -28.26
CA GLU A 200 21.80 -9.22 -28.56
C GLU A 200 20.32 -8.81 -28.42
N ALA A 201 19.34 -9.72 -28.46
CA ALA A 201 17.92 -9.33 -28.53
C ALA A 201 17.26 -9.13 -27.15
N GLU A 202 16.74 -7.92 -26.92
CA GLU A 202 15.75 -7.57 -25.87
C GLU A 202 16.27 -7.47 -24.41
N VAL A 203 17.44 -6.86 -24.17
CA VAL A 203 17.85 -6.50 -22.81
C VAL A 203 16.89 -5.45 -22.23
N VAL A 204 16.30 -5.74 -21.08
CA VAL A 204 15.41 -4.82 -20.35
C VAL A 204 16.20 -4.11 -19.26
N ASN A 205 16.35 -2.79 -19.39
CA ASN A 205 17.02 -1.94 -18.41
C ASN A 205 16.02 -1.02 -17.75
N PHE A 206 15.68 -1.31 -16.49
CA PHE A 206 14.81 -0.42 -15.72
C PHE A 206 15.60 0.78 -15.19
N GLY A 207 14.97 1.94 -15.19
CA GLY A 207 15.57 3.21 -14.78
C GLY A 207 16.52 3.82 -15.82
N GLY A 208 17.07 4.98 -15.49
CA GLY A 208 18.02 5.70 -16.35
C GLY A 208 17.38 6.26 -17.63
N GLU A 209 18.20 6.42 -18.67
CA GLU A 209 17.77 6.95 -19.97
C GLU A 209 16.87 5.97 -20.73
N ASP A 210 17.11 4.67 -20.58
CA ASP A 210 16.31 3.58 -21.19
C ASP A 210 14.88 3.52 -20.66
N ASP A 211 14.60 4.13 -19.50
CA ASP A 211 13.30 4.07 -18.82
C ASP A 211 12.93 5.42 -18.17
N SER A 212 13.15 6.49 -18.93
CA SER A 212 12.96 7.88 -18.46
C SER A 212 11.55 8.13 -17.92
N THR A 213 10.51 7.58 -18.57
CA THR A 213 9.12 7.74 -18.13
C THR A 213 8.85 7.13 -16.75
N LEU A 214 9.46 5.98 -16.43
CA LEU A 214 9.39 5.41 -15.09
C LEU A 214 10.11 6.29 -14.07
N VAL A 215 11.31 6.78 -14.40
CA VAL A 215 12.13 7.60 -13.49
C VAL A 215 11.42 8.92 -13.18
N GLU A 216 10.92 9.59 -14.20
CA GLU A 216 10.19 10.86 -14.07
C GLU A 216 8.95 10.68 -13.18
N TRP A 217 8.10 9.70 -13.49
CA TRP A 217 6.91 9.45 -12.68
C TRP A 217 7.25 9.03 -11.24
N ALA A 218 8.17 8.08 -11.06
CA ALA A 218 8.49 7.52 -9.75
C ALA A 218 9.16 8.54 -8.82
N SER A 219 9.88 9.52 -9.37
CA SER A 219 10.54 10.59 -8.63
C SER A 219 9.67 11.84 -8.43
N HIS A 220 8.50 11.90 -9.07
CA HIS A 220 7.60 13.05 -8.96
C HIS A 220 7.21 13.33 -7.50
N PRO A 221 7.14 14.59 -7.03
CA PRO A 221 6.85 14.92 -5.63
C PRO A 221 5.55 14.34 -5.07
N ASP A 222 4.55 14.12 -5.93
CA ASP A 222 3.27 13.50 -5.53
C ASP A 222 3.30 11.95 -5.51
N VAL A 223 4.37 11.34 -6.02
CA VAL A 223 4.54 9.88 -6.15
C VAL A 223 5.64 9.37 -5.23
N THR A 224 6.81 9.99 -5.28
CA THR A 224 7.98 9.80 -4.39
C THR A 224 8.30 8.35 -4.06
N VAL A 225 8.20 7.45 -5.05
CA VAL A 225 8.60 6.03 -4.92
C VAL A 225 10.13 5.92 -4.90
N ILE A 226 10.82 6.78 -5.65
CA ILE A 226 12.28 6.89 -5.65
C ILE A 226 12.69 8.32 -5.35
N GLN A 227 13.89 8.50 -4.78
CA GLN A 227 14.50 9.81 -4.55
C GLN A 227 15.98 9.78 -4.92
N LYS A 228 16.54 10.94 -5.24
CA LYS A 228 17.98 11.04 -5.52
C LYS A 228 18.77 10.88 -4.23
N ARG A 229 19.75 9.97 -4.24
CA ARG A 229 20.69 9.78 -3.15
C ARG A 229 21.56 11.03 -3.04
N GLY A 230 21.55 11.68 -1.88
CA GLY A 230 22.32 12.91 -1.65
C GLY A 230 23.82 12.67 -1.71
N GLY A 231 24.43 12.89 -2.87
CA GLY A 231 25.87 12.76 -3.11
C GLY A 231 26.17 12.63 -4.59
N GLY A 232 26.59 13.73 -5.23
CA GLY A 232 26.79 13.79 -6.68
C GLY A 232 27.86 12.82 -7.17
N GLY A 233 27.50 12.02 -8.17
CA GLY A 233 28.44 11.40 -9.11
C GLY A 233 28.38 9.88 -9.19
N VAL A 234 27.86 9.41 -10.33
CA VAL A 234 28.21 8.16 -11.04
C VAL A 234 27.85 6.84 -10.33
N THR A 235 26.77 6.23 -10.83
CA THR A 235 26.20 4.90 -10.50
C THR A 235 25.59 4.78 -9.09
N GLY A 236 24.28 4.61 -9.02
CA GLY A 236 23.52 4.54 -7.75
C GLY A 236 22.82 5.85 -7.36
N GLU A 237 22.34 6.62 -8.34
CA GLU A 237 21.70 7.92 -8.14
C GLU A 237 20.35 7.83 -7.43
N TRP A 238 19.64 6.72 -7.56
CA TRP A 238 18.28 6.56 -7.03
C TRP A 238 18.27 5.61 -5.83
N GLU A 239 17.48 5.95 -4.82
CA GLU A 239 17.12 5.07 -3.72
C GLU A 239 15.60 5.00 -3.57
N LEU A 240 15.10 3.84 -3.15
CA LEU A 240 13.69 3.67 -2.81
C LEU A 240 13.33 4.52 -1.61
N ASN A 241 12.22 5.23 -1.73
CA ASN A 241 11.58 5.94 -0.65
C ASN A 241 10.28 5.20 -0.32
N ASN A 242 10.19 4.60 0.87
CA ASN A 242 8.95 4.03 1.37
C ASN A 242 8.36 4.99 2.41
N PRO A 243 7.42 5.86 2.03
CA PRO A 243 6.92 6.90 2.94
C PRO A 243 6.24 6.34 4.18
N LEU A 244 5.73 5.10 4.12
CA LEU A 244 4.97 4.46 5.18
C LEU A 244 5.84 3.64 6.15
N GLU A 245 7.10 3.40 5.82
CA GLU A 245 8.05 2.78 6.75
C GLU A 245 8.64 3.82 7.70
N LYS A 246 8.61 3.52 9.00
CA LYS A 246 9.24 4.38 10.01
C LYS A 246 10.75 4.40 9.77
N ARG A 247 11.30 5.54 9.35
CA ARG A 247 12.74 5.77 9.22
C ARG A 247 13.39 5.56 10.60
N GLY A 248 14.13 4.46 10.78
CA GLY A 248 14.73 4.07 12.06
C GLY A 248 14.60 2.59 12.44
N GLY A 249 13.91 1.77 11.66
CA GLY A 249 14.09 0.32 11.72
C GLY A 249 15.40 -0.07 11.05
N THR A 250 16.34 -0.66 11.80
CA THR A 250 17.60 -1.18 11.24
C THR A 250 17.33 -2.08 10.04
N HIS A 251 17.82 -1.69 8.87
CA HIS A 251 17.98 -2.56 7.71
C HIS A 251 18.95 -3.68 8.08
N THR A 252 18.42 -4.80 8.60
CA THR A 252 19.02 -6.09 8.36
C THR A 252 18.30 -6.67 7.16
N GLY A 253 18.96 -6.65 6.00
CA GLY A 253 18.52 -7.41 4.84
C GLY A 253 18.26 -8.86 5.25
N ASN A 254 16.99 -9.27 5.17
CA ASN A 254 16.57 -10.64 4.96
C ASN A 254 15.03 -10.66 4.83
N SER A 255 14.54 -10.44 3.62
CA SER A 255 13.26 -11.03 3.21
C SER A 255 13.55 -12.42 2.64
N THR A 256 14.00 -13.33 3.49
CA THR A 256 13.86 -14.77 3.22
C THR A 256 12.47 -15.17 3.70
N HIS A 257 11.44 -14.85 2.92
CA HIS A 257 10.20 -15.63 2.95
C HIS A 257 10.18 -16.56 1.73
N ALA A 258 11.17 -17.46 1.71
CA ALA A 258 11.16 -18.64 0.87
C ALA A 258 11.08 -19.86 1.79
N GLN A 259 10.08 -20.71 1.50
CA GLN A 259 9.87 -22.07 2.00
C GLN A 259 9.23 -22.23 3.38
N HIS A 260 7.95 -22.63 3.37
CA HIS A 260 7.54 -23.97 3.83
C HIS A 260 6.06 -24.19 3.45
N MET A 261 5.80 -24.81 2.30
CA MET A 261 4.57 -25.58 2.07
C MET A 261 5.01 -26.93 1.49
N ARG A 262 5.12 -27.92 2.38
CA ARG A 262 5.29 -29.33 2.01
C ARG A 262 3.96 -29.85 1.47
N ALA A 263 4.06 -30.68 0.44
CA ALA A 263 2.99 -31.48 -0.12
C ALA A 263 2.25 -32.25 0.99
N GLY A 264 0.94 -32.07 1.03
CA GLY A 264 0.00 -32.81 1.85
C GLY A 264 -1.27 -32.99 1.04
N GLU A 265 -1.37 -34.16 0.43
CA GLU A 265 -2.47 -34.66 -0.37
C GLU A 265 -3.75 -34.73 0.48
N HIS A 266 -4.79 -33.99 0.11
CA HIS A 266 -6.17 -34.33 0.49
C HIS A 266 -7.14 -33.84 -0.58
N GLN A 267 -7.87 -34.82 -1.12
CA GLN A 267 -8.92 -34.68 -2.11
C GLN A 267 -10.06 -33.84 -1.53
N GLY A 268 -10.46 -32.81 -2.27
CA GLY A 268 -11.59 -31.94 -1.99
C GLY A 268 -12.09 -31.37 -3.30
N GLU A 269 -13.01 -32.11 -3.90
CA GLU A 269 -13.76 -31.84 -5.12
C GLU A 269 -14.18 -30.36 -5.27
N MET A 270 -13.66 -29.67 -6.29
CA MET A 270 -14.10 -28.33 -6.68
C MET A 270 -14.72 -28.42 -8.07
N VAL A 271 -16.05 -28.29 -8.08
CA VAL A 271 -16.91 -28.31 -9.27
C VAL A 271 -16.48 -27.21 -10.25
N ILE A 272 -16.05 -27.61 -11.44
CA ILE A 272 -15.73 -26.72 -12.55
C ILE A 272 -17.04 -26.28 -13.20
N MET A 273 -17.50 -25.07 -12.91
CA MET A 273 -18.48 -24.40 -13.76
C MET A 273 -17.76 -23.75 -14.94
N HIS A 274 -17.86 -24.40 -16.10
CA HIS A 274 -17.59 -23.78 -17.40
C HIS A 274 -18.41 -22.50 -17.53
N ASN A 275 -17.77 -21.39 -17.94
CA ASN A 275 -18.52 -20.23 -18.38
C ASN A 275 -18.07 -19.77 -19.76
N THR A 276 -19.09 -19.59 -20.58
CA THR A 276 -19.10 -19.34 -22.00
C THR A 276 -18.72 -17.90 -22.33
N HIS A 277 -18.23 -17.73 -23.55
CA HIS A 277 -17.83 -16.50 -24.21
C HIS A 277 -18.93 -15.41 -24.20
N LEU A 278 -18.65 -14.19 -23.69
CA LEU A 278 -19.44 -12.95 -23.89
C LEU A 278 -18.54 -11.68 -23.69
N PRO A 279 -18.90 -10.47 -24.22
CA PRO A 279 -17.99 -9.59 -24.96
C PRO A 279 -17.37 -8.40 -24.16
N LYS A 280 -16.47 -7.68 -24.85
CA LYS A 280 -15.31 -6.88 -24.36
C LYS A 280 -15.55 -5.53 -23.65
N GLU A 281 -16.72 -5.21 -23.09
CA GLU A 281 -16.98 -3.83 -22.58
C GLU A 281 -17.15 -3.66 -21.06
N LYS A 282 -16.70 -4.62 -20.23
CA LYS A 282 -16.80 -4.50 -18.74
C LYS A 282 -15.57 -5.01 -18.00
N MET A 283 -14.37 -4.57 -18.39
CA MET A 283 -13.11 -5.00 -17.75
C MET A 283 -12.62 -4.07 -16.63
N THR A 284 -13.06 -2.82 -16.60
CA THR A 284 -12.61 -1.79 -15.63
C THR A 284 -13.22 -1.88 -14.23
N GLU A 285 -14.19 -2.76 -14.00
CA GLU A 285 -14.80 -2.99 -12.67
C GLU A 285 -14.36 -4.31 -12.00
N LYS A 286 -13.45 -5.10 -12.61
CA LYS A 286 -12.99 -6.38 -12.03
C LYS A 286 -11.75 -6.28 -11.14
N ILE A 287 -11.06 -5.14 -11.10
CA ILE A 287 -9.91 -4.93 -10.21
C ILE A 287 -10.37 -4.56 -8.77
N LYS A 288 -11.58 -4.00 -8.60
CA LYS A 288 -12.12 -3.66 -7.27
C LYS A 288 -12.66 -4.85 -6.48
N THR A 289 -12.96 -5.99 -7.11
CA THR A 289 -13.67 -7.10 -6.45
C THR A 289 -12.80 -8.32 -6.13
N ARG A 290 -11.48 -8.22 -6.30
CA ARG A 290 -10.54 -9.34 -6.01
C ARG A 290 -9.51 -9.05 -4.92
N LEU A 291 -9.77 -8.03 -4.09
CA LEU A 291 -9.01 -7.66 -2.89
C LEU A 291 -9.79 -7.88 -1.57
N LEU A 292 -10.77 -8.80 -1.58
CA LEU A 292 -11.58 -9.12 -0.39
C LEU A 292 -11.64 -10.62 -0.04
N TRP A 293 -10.57 -11.37 -0.30
CA TRP A 293 -10.25 -12.62 0.41
C TRP A 293 -8.73 -12.75 0.56
#